data_AF-A0A956F8Y5-F1
#
_entry.id   AF-A0A956F8Y5-F1
#
_cell.length_a   1.000
_cell.length_b   1.000
_cell.length_c   1.000
_cell.angle_alpha   90.00
_cell.angle_beta   90.00
_cell.angle_gamma   90.00
#
_symmetry.space_group_name_H-M   'P 1'
#
loop_
_entity.id
_entity.type
_entity.pdbx_description
1 polymer ?
#
loop_
_entity_poly.entity_id
_entity_poly.type
_entity_poly.pdbx_seq_one_letter_code
_entity_poly.pdbx_strand_id
1 'polypeptide(L)'
;MDDAPPWVDVAAQDELTVEHPAVLQHGRQRIAVIRAEDGRLFALDDRCPHEGYPLAQGQLRGCTLTCAWHNFKFDLRDGRCLKGDEAVTVYPVRVRDGRVQVDPRPPQDEGAWERGLQRLHEGLLERRLGQVARELVRLLEQGAAPARLAVEAARFDAERAEWGSTHVLPVAADVLTLMPRYPGSTAALPLMQAFDIASDNHVRRPVRSLADPSDPGDDPADAAARLRALVEGEQGEAAEALLRGALARGWGRAELEPMLYGPCCDHFLSFGHPLIYQTKVFDLLEAAGWEHAAVLLPGHLWGIVSATREDTLPDWRPFVQRLAACADRLPGWRVAAAERGTVAELPPDAREGWWRAWVQGDRNAAFDAVVEALDGGHAPAAIADLLGAAAASRMLRFELAHDASPAVQEGWLDVTHTMTFASAVHHAVQRYCEPDGLRPLFHAARFVNHARVLDARPAPPMPRPSHEAASVPEITAAIRRRDPEAALALGARYLADHGPDDALRHALADLPLEDPYTRPIVVAHAIKTGRVACELADRLRDTPWAHDPILAFLRFAAAPLRERPVAQLVHEARRLVVEGKVPRSLT
;
A
#
# COMPACT_ATOMS: atom_id res chain seq x y z
N MET A 1 45.34 -4.12 -18.01
CA MET A 1 46.50 -4.05 -17.11
C MET A 1 46.01 -4.53 -15.75
N ASP A 2 46.48 -5.72 -15.38
CA ASP A 2 46.30 -6.48 -14.13
C ASP A 2 44.89 -6.64 -13.54
N ASP A 3 44.16 -7.63 -14.07
CA ASP A 3 42.87 -8.14 -13.58
C ASP A 3 43.06 -9.38 -12.68
N ALA A 4 44.09 -9.35 -11.82
CA ALA A 4 44.25 -10.36 -10.78
C ALA A 4 43.47 -9.94 -9.53
N PRO A 5 42.69 -10.83 -8.89
CA PRO A 5 42.01 -10.51 -7.63
C PRO A 5 42.96 -9.94 -6.58
N PRO A 6 42.57 -8.92 -5.78
CA PRO A 6 43.35 -8.51 -4.62
C PRO A 6 43.22 -9.58 -3.54
N TRP A 7 44.13 -10.56 -3.57
CA TRP A 7 44.27 -11.57 -2.53
C TRP A 7 44.84 -10.92 -1.26
N VAL A 8 44.13 -11.08 -0.14
CA VAL A 8 44.52 -10.54 1.17
C VAL A 8 45.08 -11.65 2.04
N ASP A 9 46.29 -11.45 2.56
CA ASP A 9 46.90 -12.37 3.53
C ASP A 9 46.11 -12.37 4.85
N VAL A 10 45.84 -13.57 5.38
CA VAL A 10 45.08 -13.77 6.62
C VAL A 10 45.98 -14.28 7.75
N ALA A 11 46.67 -15.39 7.52
CA ALA A 11 47.50 -16.06 8.53
C ALA A 11 48.52 -17.01 7.86
N ALA A 12 49.50 -17.50 8.62
CA ALA A 12 50.30 -18.63 8.16
C ALA A 12 49.44 -19.92 8.14
N GLN A 13 49.70 -20.82 7.20
CA GLN A 13 48.87 -22.02 7.02
C GLN A 13 48.85 -22.92 8.26
N ASP A 14 49.96 -22.99 8.98
CA ASP A 14 50.18 -23.79 10.17
C ASP A 14 49.57 -23.17 11.45
N GLU A 15 49.24 -21.89 11.45
CA GLU A 15 48.53 -21.21 12.55
C GLU A 15 47.03 -21.55 12.58
N LEU A 16 46.45 -21.88 11.43
CA LEU A 16 45.04 -22.25 11.31
C LEU A 16 44.84 -23.73 11.65
N THR A 17 44.19 -24.00 12.76
CA THR A 17 43.78 -25.37 13.16
C THR A 17 42.25 -25.49 13.16
N VAL A 18 41.74 -26.73 13.29
CA VAL A 18 40.29 -26.98 13.37
C VAL A 18 39.64 -26.20 14.53
N GLU A 19 40.36 -26.03 15.65
CA GLU A 19 39.88 -25.33 16.85
C GLU A 19 40.12 -23.82 16.80
N HIS A 20 40.98 -23.34 15.91
CA HIS A 20 41.43 -21.95 15.84
C HIS A 20 41.21 -21.37 14.44
N PRO A 21 39.95 -21.01 14.09
CA PRO A 21 39.69 -20.27 12.86
C PRO A 21 40.25 -18.85 12.97
N ALA A 22 40.61 -18.26 11.82
CA ALA A 22 40.96 -16.83 11.74
C ALA A 22 39.77 -16.02 11.24
N VAL A 23 39.75 -14.73 11.59
CA VAL A 23 38.78 -13.77 11.06
C VAL A 23 39.53 -12.65 10.35
N LEU A 24 39.33 -12.52 9.05
CA LEU A 24 39.78 -11.38 8.28
C LEU A 24 38.77 -10.24 8.40
N GLN A 25 39.20 -9.09 8.91
CA GLN A 25 38.46 -7.84 8.84
C GLN A 25 38.87 -7.09 7.56
N HIS A 26 37.94 -6.92 6.62
CA HIS A 26 38.16 -6.16 5.39
C HIS A 26 37.06 -5.12 5.20
N GLY A 27 37.35 -3.86 5.52
CA GLY A 27 36.33 -2.80 5.54
C GLY A 27 35.17 -3.17 6.49
N ARG A 28 33.94 -3.27 5.96
CA ARG A 28 32.73 -3.70 6.71
C ARG A 28 32.51 -5.22 6.73
N GLN A 29 33.26 -5.98 5.95
CA GLN A 29 33.15 -7.44 5.89
C GLN A 29 33.99 -8.08 6.99
N ARG A 30 33.44 -9.15 7.58
CA ARG A 30 34.16 -10.09 8.45
C ARG A 30 34.12 -11.44 7.78
N ILE A 31 35.28 -12.04 7.54
CA ILE A 31 35.38 -13.31 6.83
C ILE A 31 36.05 -14.33 7.74
N ALA A 32 35.32 -15.37 8.12
CA ALA A 32 35.83 -16.49 8.89
C ALA A 32 36.57 -17.46 7.96
N VAL A 33 37.85 -17.72 8.25
CA VAL A 33 38.68 -18.72 7.56
C VAL A 33 38.81 -19.94 8.46
N ILE A 34 38.24 -21.05 8.01
CA ILE A 34 38.06 -22.26 8.79
C ILE A 34 38.79 -23.41 8.11
N ARG A 35 39.61 -24.12 8.88
CA ARG A 35 40.17 -25.41 8.48
C ARG A 35 39.21 -26.52 8.90
N ALA A 36 38.67 -27.26 7.92
CA ALA A 36 37.86 -28.44 8.20
C ALA A 36 38.70 -29.61 8.71
N GLU A 37 38.04 -30.60 9.32
CA GLU A 37 38.69 -31.80 9.86
C GLU A 37 39.45 -32.61 8.79
N ASP A 38 39.05 -32.50 7.52
CA ASP A 38 39.73 -33.12 6.37
C ASP A 38 40.94 -32.30 5.87
N GLY A 39 41.28 -31.21 6.56
CA GLY A 39 42.42 -30.34 6.27
C GLY A 39 42.15 -29.25 5.23
N ARG A 40 41.00 -29.25 4.54
CA ARG A 40 40.67 -28.20 3.56
C ARG A 40 40.35 -26.88 4.24
N LEU A 41 40.64 -25.78 3.55
CA LEU A 41 40.35 -24.42 4.00
C LEU A 41 39.10 -23.89 3.31
N PHE A 42 38.27 -23.21 4.07
CA PHE A 42 37.06 -22.53 3.60
C PHE A 42 37.02 -21.12 4.17
N ALA A 43 36.46 -20.18 3.41
CA ALA A 43 36.24 -18.82 3.86
C ALA A 43 34.75 -18.45 3.69
N LEU A 44 34.14 -17.92 4.74
CA LEU A 44 32.71 -17.58 4.79
C LEU A 44 32.53 -16.18 5.39
N ASP A 45 31.39 -15.52 5.17
CA ASP A 45 31.02 -14.38 6.02
C ASP A 45 30.93 -14.87 7.47
N ASP A 46 31.64 -14.20 8.37
CA ASP A 46 31.65 -14.53 9.79
C ASP A 46 30.31 -14.18 10.45
N ARG A 47 29.46 -13.35 9.83
CA ARG A 47 28.15 -13.02 10.38
C ARG A 47 27.15 -14.08 9.94
N CYS A 48 26.58 -14.80 10.91
CA CYS A 48 25.45 -15.69 10.65
C CYS A 48 24.34 -14.90 9.91
N PRO A 49 23.83 -15.37 8.75
CA PRO A 49 22.86 -14.62 7.95
C PRO A 49 21.52 -14.39 8.66
N HIS A 50 21.23 -15.17 9.72
CA HIS A 50 20.04 -15.01 10.56
C HIS A 50 20.07 -13.73 11.41
N GLU A 51 20.99 -13.65 12.38
CA GLU A 51 21.08 -12.52 13.34
C GLU A 51 22.52 -12.09 13.65
N GLY A 52 23.47 -12.43 12.77
CA GLY A 52 24.82 -11.86 12.77
C GLY A 52 25.81 -12.44 13.77
N TYR A 53 25.45 -13.47 14.55
CA TYR A 53 26.39 -14.10 15.50
C TYR A 53 27.65 -14.60 14.77
N PRO A 54 28.86 -14.39 15.34
CA PRO A 54 30.12 -14.83 14.74
C PRO A 54 30.17 -16.35 14.49
N LEU A 55 30.23 -16.76 13.23
CA LEU A 55 30.30 -18.15 12.80
C LEU A 55 31.66 -18.77 13.13
N ALA A 56 32.74 -17.98 13.24
CA ALA A 56 34.02 -18.43 13.76
C ALA A 56 33.93 -18.90 15.23
N GLN A 57 32.90 -18.50 15.97
CA GLN A 57 32.61 -19.00 17.32
C GLN A 57 31.65 -20.20 17.32
N GLY A 58 31.31 -20.71 16.13
CA GLY A 58 30.45 -21.88 15.96
C GLY A 58 31.16 -23.21 16.25
N GLN A 59 30.39 -24.30 16.20
CA GLN A 59 30.92 -25.65 16.32
C GLN A 59 31.04 -26.31 14.94
N LEU A 60 32.24 -26.77 14.59
CA LEU A 60 32.50 -27.54 13.38
C LEU A 60 32.36 -29.04 13.63
N ARG A 61 31.71 -29.75 12.69
CA ARG A 61 31.75 -31.22 12.58
C ARG A 61 31.87 -31.59 11.10
N GLY A 62 32.98 -32.21 10.71
CA GLY A 62 33.31 -32.43 9.31
C GLY A 62 33.34 -31.12 8.51
N CYS A 63 32.44 -30.96 7.53
CA CYS A 63 32.23 -29.73 6.77
C CYS A 63 30.96 -28.96 7.17
N THR A 64 30.33 -29.31 8.31
CA THR A 64 29.12 -28.64 8.80
C THR A 64 29.47 -27.70 9.95
N LEU A 65 29.31 -26.40 9.72
CA LEU A 65 29.46 -25.37 10.75
C LEU A 65 28.12 -25.08 11.40
N THR A 66 28.05 -25.18 12.72
CA THR A 66 26.85 -24.87 13.51
C THR A 66 27.03 -23.54 14.23
N CYS A 67 26.17 -22.57 13.94
CA CYS A 67 26.13 -21.29 14.65
C CYS A 67 25.82 -21.51 16.14
N ALA A 68 26.63 -20.93 17.03
CA ALA A 68 26.50 -21.15 18.48
C ALA A 68 25.26 -20.50 19.13
N TRP A 69 24.56 -19.61 18.41
CA TRP A 69 23.37 -18.96 18.94
C TRP A 69 22.09 -19.78 18.71
N HIS A 70 21.69 -19.91 17.44
CA HIS A 70 20.41 -20.53 17.06
C HIS A 70 20.57 -21.93 16.44
N ASN A 71 21.79 -22.48 16.46
CA ASN A 71 22.11 -23.81 15.92
C ASN A 71 21.78 -23.98 14.42
N PHE A 72 21.78 -22.88 13.66
CA PHE A 72 21.73 -22.93 12.20
C PHE A 72 22.98 -23.63 11.69
N LYS A 73 22.83 -24.43 10.64
CA LYS A 73 23.90 -25.27 10.11
C LYS A 73 24.23 -24.89 8.68
N PHE A 74 25.50 -24.75 8.38
CA PHE A 74 25.99 -24.35 7.07
C PHE A 74 27.01 -25.36 6.58
N ASP A 75 26.93 -25.69 5.30
CA ASP A 75 27.98 -26.47 4.63
C ASP A 75 29.13 -25.53 4.25
N LEU A 76 30.35 -25.81 4.71
CA LEU A 76 31.51 -24.95 4.44
C LEU A 76 31.86 -24.84 2.96
N ARG A 77 31.46 -25.82 2.13
CA ARG A 77 31.88 -25.93 0.73
C ARG A 77 31.19 -24.93 -0.19
N ASP A 78 29.92 -24.69 0.06
CA ASP A 78 29.04 -23.89 -0.79
C ASP A 78 28.19 -22.88 0.00
N GLY A 79 28.30 -22.87 1.34
CA GLY A 79 27.58 -21.97 2.22
C GLY A 79 26.11 -22.32 2.41
N ARG A 80 25.60 -23.39 1.79
CA ARG A 80 24.17 -23.73 1.84
C ARG A 80 23.73 -23.98 3.28
N CYS A 81 22.53 -23.49 3.61
CA CYS A 81 21.92 -23.78 4.90
C CYS A 81 21.42 -25.22 4.93
N LEU A 82 21.96 -26.04 5.84
CA LEU A 82 21.53 -27.41 6.10
C LEU A 82 20.39 -27.48 7.12
N LYS A 83 20.30 -26.45 7.97
CA LYS A 83 19.24 -26.28 8.97
C LYS A 83 19.09 -24.79 9.24
N GLY A 84 17.91 -24.25 8.97
CA GLY A 84 17.65 -22.81 8.92
C GLY A 84 17.28 -22.40 7.49
N ASP A 85 17.31 -21.10 7.23
CA ASP A 85 16.57 -20.54 6.09
C ASP A 85 17.46 -19.82 5.06
N GLU A 86 18.65 -19.37 5.47
CA GLU A 86 19.49 -18.50 4.66
C GLU A 86 20.89 -19.09 4.50
N ALA A 87 21.43 -19.10 3.27
CA ALA A 87 22.80 -19.51 3.01
C ALA A 87 23.80 -18.43 3.48
N VAL A 88 25.00 -18.85 3.89
CA VAL A 88 26.11 -17.94 4.19
C VAL A 88 26.93 -17.70 2.93
N THR A 89 27.42 -16.47 2.74
CA THR A 89 28.30 -16.14 1.61
C THR A 89 29.65 -16.85 1.78
N VAL A 90 30.15 -17.48 0.72
CA VAL A 90 31.48 -18.11 0.66
C VAL A 90 32.43 -17.25 -0.16
N TYR A 91 33.70 -17.23 0.23
CA TYR A 91 34.77 -16.46 -0.42
C TYR A 91 35.87 -17.38 -0.95
N PRO A 92 36.50 -17.05 -2.09
CA PRO A 92 37.66 -17.78 -2.55
C PRO A 92 38.81 -17.72 -1.53
N VAL A 93 39.36 -18.88 -1.20
CA VAL A 93 40.53 -19.02 -0.32
C VAL A 93 41.59 -19.86 -0.99
N ARG A 94 42.86 -19.49 -0.83
CA ARG A 94 44.00 -20.25 -1.34
C ARG A 94 45.15 -20.25 -0.36
N VAL A 95 46.07 -21.19 -0.56
CA VAL A 95 47.41 -21.15 0.04
C VAL A 95 48.39 -20.71 -1.03
N ARG A 96 49.23 -19.72 -0.73
CA ARG A 96 50.36 -19.33 -1.57
C ARG A 96 51.56 -19.03 -0.67
N ASP A 97 52.70 -19.64 -0.97
CA ASP A 97 53.96 -19.45 -0.23
C ASP A 97 53.81 -19.65 1.30
N GLY A 98 53.04 -20.67 1.71
CA GLY A 98 52.77 -20.98 3.12
C GLY A 98 51.76 -20.05 3.82
N ARG A 99 51.17 -19.10 3.09
CA ARG A 99 50.21 -18.12 3.61
C ARG A 99 48.81 -18.40 3.11
N VAL A 100 47.82 -18.27 3.99
CA VAL A 100 46.41 -18.35 3.61
C VAL A 100 45.95 -16.98 3.15
N GLN A 101 45.39 -16.93 1.95
CA GLN A 101 44.92 -15.72 1.29
C GLN A 101 43.45 -15.86 0.92
N VAL A 102 42.70 -14.78 1.09
CA VAL A 102 41.27 -14.70 0.74
C VAL A 102 41.08 -13.61 -0.32
N ASP A 103 40.20 -13.85 -1.30
CA ASP A 103 39.64 -12.79 -2.13
C ASP A 103 38.40 -12.23 -1.41
N PRO A 104 38.45 -11.02 -0.82
CA PRO A 104 37.36 -10.48 -0.04
C PRO A 104 36.24 -9.89 -0.91
N ARG A 105 36.43 -9.86 -2.24
CA ARG A 105 35.39 -9.37 -3.14
C ARG A 105 34.20 -10.32 -3.04
N PRO A 106 32.97 -9.81 -2.85
CA PRO A 106 31.78 -10.66 -2.85
C PRO A 106 31.71 -11.41 -4.19
N PRO A 107 31.28 -12.67 -4.21
CA PRO A 107 31.12 -13.43 -5.45
C PRO A 107 30.30 -12.63 -6.45
N GLN A 108 30.86 -12.38 -7.64
CA GLN A 108 30.09 -11.88 -8.78
C GLN A 108 29.20 -13.03 -9.23
N ASP A 109 27.90 -12.90 -9.02
CA ASP A 109 26.98 -14.01 -9.20
C ASP A 109 25.82 -13.59 -10.09
N GLU A 110 25.85 -14.09 -11.32
CA GLU A 110 24.82 -13.85 -12.35
C GLU A 110 23.43 -14.34 -11.94
N GLY A 111 23.27 -15.05 -10.82
CA GLY A 111 21.99 -15.49 -10.25
C GLY A 111 21.65 -14.91 -8.87
N ALA A 112 22.34 -13.86 -8.42
CA ALA A 112 22.11 -13.25 -7.09
C ALA A 112 20.68 -12.74 -6.92
N TRP A 113 20.13 -12.12 -7.97
CA TRP A 113 18.76 -11.61 -8.00
C TRP A 113 17.75 -12.76 -7.81
N GLU A 114 17.84 -13.81 -8.62
CA GLU A 114 16.89 -14.93 -8.61
C GLU A 114 16.88 -15.63 -7.26
N ARG A 115 18.05 -15.88 -6.67
CA ARG A 115 18.14 -16.52 -5.35
C ARG A 115 17.68 -15.59 -4.23
N GLY A 116 17.95 -14.28 -4.34
CA GLY A 116 17.44 -13.29 -3.38
C GLY A 116 15.92 -13.20 -3.42
N LEU A 117 15.34 -13.14 -4.63
CA LEU A 117 13.90 -13.12 -4.84
C LEU A 117 13.25 -14.43 -4.35
N GLN A 118 13.87 -15.58 -4.59
CA GLN A 118 13.41 -16.86 -4.07
C GLN A 118 13.34 -16.85 -2.52
N ARG A 119 14.42 -16.47 -1.84
CA ARG A 119 14.44 -16.39 -0.37
C ARG A 119 13.45 -15.37 0.17
N LEU A 120 13.27 -14.26 -0.53
CA LEU A 120 12.27 -13.25 -0.21
C LEU A 120 10.86 -13.86 -0.25
N HIS A 121 10.50 -14.55 -1.35
CA HIS A 121 9.20 -15.21 -1.49
C HIS A 121 8.97 -16.32 -0.47
N GLU A 122 10.00 -17.13 -0.17
CA GLU A 122 9.96 -18.13 0.91
C GLU A 122 9.73 -17.46 2.28
N GLY A 123 10.32 -16.29 2.52
CA GLY A 123 10.08 -15.48 3.71
C GLY A 123 8.62 -15.03 3.82
N LEU A 124 8.03 -14.56 2.70
CA LEU A 124 6.63 -14.13 2.65
C LEU A 124 5.65 -15.28 2.94
N LEU A 125 5.86 -16.45 2.34
CA LEU A 125 4.98 -17.62 2.47
C LEU A 125 4.96 -18.20 3.89
N GLU A 126 6.06 -18.03 4.64
CA GLU A 126 6.23 -18.56 5.99
C GLU A 126 6.11 -17.50 7.10
N ARG A 127 5.82 -16.24 6.75
CA ARG A 127 5.79 -15.09 7.68
C ARG A 127 7.11 -14.80 8.40
N ARG A 128 8.25 -15.03 7.74
CA ARG A 128 9.58 -14.70 8.27
C ARG A 128 9.96 -13.26 7.92
N LEU A 129 9.27 -12.27 8.49
CA LEU A 129 9.43 -10.86 8.13
C LEU A 129 10.86 -10.34 8.31
N GLY A 130 11.60 -10.85 9.31
CA GLY A 130 13.02 -10.52 9.48
C GLY A 130 13.89 -10.97 8.29
N GLN A 131 13.59 -12.13 7.70
CA GLN A 131 14.26 -12.61 6.48
C GLN A 131 13.90 -11.72 5.29
N VAL A 132 12.60 -11.40 5.12
CA VAL A 132 12.13 -10.51 4.04
C VAL A 132 12.84 -9.16 4.09
N ALA A 133 12.91 -8.53 5.27
CA ALA A 133 13.60 -7.26 5.47
C ALA A 133 15.10 -7.35 5.11
N ARG A 134 15.78 -8.43 5.53
CA ARG A 134 17.19 -8.67 5.17
C ARG A 134 17.39 -8.86 3.68
N GLU A 135 16.51 -9.60 3.00
CA GLU A 135 16.60 -9.79 1.54
C GLU A 135 16.34 -8.49 0.77
N LEU A 136 15.39 -7.66 1.21
CA LEU A 136 15.19 -6.33 0.62
C LEU A 136 16.46 -5.49 0.72
N VAL A 137 17.07 -5.43 1.90
CA VAL A 137 18.34 -4.72 2.11
C VAL A 137 19.44 -5.28 1.20
N ARG A 138 19.58 -6.61 1.11
CA ARG A 138 20.60 -7.25 0.25
C ARG A 138 20.39 -6.90 -1.23
N LEU A 139 19.16 -6.99 -1.72
CA LEU A 139 18.83 -6.68 -3.11
C LEU A 139 19.08 -5.20 -3.44
N LEU A 140 18.73 -4.29 -2.52
CA LEU A 140 19.01 -2.85 -2.66
C LEU A 140 20.52 -2.54 -2.68
N GLU A 141 21.31 -3.16 -1.79
CA GLU A 141 22.78 -3.00 -1.77
C GLU A 141 23.44 -3.59 -3.03
N GLN A 142 22.78 -4.52 -3.72
CA GLN A 142 23.19 -5.05 -5.01
C GLN A 142 22.76 -4.18 -6.20
N GLY A 143 22.09 -3.05 -5.94
CA GLY A 143 21.66 -2.10 -6.97
C GLY A 143 20.28 -2.37 -7.55
N ALA A 144 19.45 -3.22 -6.93
CA ALA A 144 18.06 -3.36 -7.35
C ALA A 144 17.32 -2.03 -7.22
N ALA A 145 16.62 -1.62 -8.27
CA ALA A 145 15.79 -0.43 -8.23
C ALA A 145 14.60 -0.62 -7.25
N PRO A 146 14.27 0.34 -6.38
CA PRO A 146 13.13 0.22 -5.48
C PRO A 146 11.80 -0.02 -6.21
N ALA A 147 11.61 0.58 -7.39
CA ALA A 147 10.46 0.33 -8.27
C ALA A 147 10.29 -1.16 -8.61
N ARG A 148 11.41 -1.85 -8.89
CA ARG A 148 11.41 -3.29 -9.17
C ARG A 148 10.98 -4.09 -7.93
N LEU A 149 11.43 -3.71 -6.74
CA LEU A 149 11.01 -4.42 -5.51
C LEU A 149 9.55 -4.15 -5.15
N ALA A 150 9.05 -2.92 -5.33
CA ALA A 150 7.64 -2.60 -5.10
C ALA A 150 6.72 -3.40 -6.04
N VAL A 151 7.09 -3.50 -7.33
CA VAL A 151 6.31 -4.29 -8.28
C VAL A 151 6.38 -5.78 -7.97
N GLU A 152 7.49 -6.32 -7.46
CA GLU A 152 7.55 -7.71 -7.00
C GLU A 152 6.59 -7.99 -5.83
N ALA A 153 6.40 -7.06 -4.89
CA ALA A 153 5.38 -7.21 -3.84
C ALA A 153 3.96 -7.31 -4.46
N ALA A 154 3.63 -6.40 -5.39
CA ALA A 154 2.34 -6.39 -6.07
C ALA A 154 2.12 -7.62 -6.96
N ARG A 155 3.17 -8.13 -7.62
CA ARG A 155 3.12 -9.37 -8.40
C ARG A 155 2.88 -10.57 -7.51
N PHE A 156 3.61 -10.70 -6.41
CA PHE A 156 3.44 -11.78 -5.45
C PHE A 156 2.00 -11.87 -4.93
N ASP A 157 1.38 -10.70 -4.68
CA ASP A 157 -0.03 -10.54 -4.33
C ASP A 157 -0.96 -10.96 -5.48
N ALA A 158 -0.84 -10.35 -6.66
CA ALA A 158 -1.71 -10.59 -7.81
C ALA A 158 -1.71 -12.05 -8.31
N GLU A 159 -0.58 -12.75 -8.18
CA GLU A 159 -0.45 -14.17 -8.50
C GLU A 159 -1.22 -15.10 -7.55
N ARG A 160 -1.58 -14.64 -6.35
CA ARG A 160 -2.18 -15.45 -5.28
C ARG A 160 -3.56 -14.99 -4.85
N ALA A 161 -3.92 -13.76 -5.19
CA ALA A 161 -5.19 -13.17 -4.84
C ALA A 161 -6.31 -13.71 -5.75
N GLU A 162 -7.05 -14.69 -5.23
CA GLU A 162 -8.19 -15.34 -5.90
C GLU A 162 -9.33 -14.34 -6.22
N TRP A 163 -9.55 -13.37 -5.33
CA TRP A 163 -10.64 -12.39 -5.39
C TRP A 163 -10.12 -10.97 -5.67
N GLY A 164 -9.00 -10.91 -6.38
CA GLY A 164 -8.37 -9.67 -6.80
C GLY A 164 -7.32 -9.10 -5.85
N SER A 165 -6.46 -8.25 -6.42
CA SER A 165 -5.35 -7.63 -5.70
C SER A 165 -5.79 -6.95 -4.40
N THR A 166 -4.94 -7.09 -3.38
CA THR A 166 -5.23 -6.59 -2.04
C THR A 166 -4.65 -5.18 -1.86
N HIS A 167 -4.55 -4.73 -0.61
CA HIS A 167 -3.90 -3.46 -0.26
C HIS A 167 -2.42 -3.40 -0.66
N VAL A 168 -1.80 -4.51 -1.06
CA VAL A 168 -0.42 -4.53 -1.54
C VAL A 168 -0.25 -3.64 -2.78
N LEU A 169 -1.16 -3.73 -3.76
CA LEU A 169 -1.07 -2.97 -5.01
C LEU A 169 -1.04 -1.44 -4.80
N PRO A 170 -2.01 -0.82 -4.10
CA PRO A 170 -1.97 0.62 -3.87
C PRO A 170 -0.81 1.04 -2.96
N VAL A 171 -0.43 0.22 -1.96
CA VAL A 171 0.71 0.54 -1.08
C VAL A 171 2.02 0.49 -1.86
N ALA A 172 2.22 -0.52 -2.71
CA ALA A 172 3.38 -0.62 -3.58
C ALA A 172 3.52 0.61 -4.49
N ALA A 173 2.41 1.12 -5.05
CA ALA A 173 2.43 2.35 -5.84
C ALA A 173 2.74 3.60 -4.98
N ASP A 174 2.12 3.71 -3.79
CA ASP A 174 2.26 4.89 -2.94
C ASP A 174 3.65 5.01 -2.32
N VAL A 175 4.27 3.91 -1.90
CA VAL A 175 5.60 3.93 -1.30
C VAL A 175 6.68 4.38 -2.28
N LEU A 176 6.47 4.20 -3.60
CA LEU A 176 7.43 4.67 -4.61
C LEU A 176 7.62 6.19 -4.59
N THR A 177 6.59 6.93 -4.22
CA THR A 177 6.68 8.39 -4.08
C THR A 177 7.58 8.81 -2.91
N LEU A 178 7.83 7.90 -1.95
CA LEU A 178 8.69 8.14 -0.79
C LEU A 178 10.17 7.84 -1.08
N MET A 179 10.48 7.10 -2.15
CA MET A 179 11.84 6.59 -2.42
C MET A 179 12.94 7.66 -2.46
N PRO A 180 12.71 8.88 -2.99
CA PRO A 180 13.74 9.94 -2.94
C PRO A 180 14.21 10.28 -1.53
N ARG A 181 13.42 9.97 -0.49
CA ARG A 181 13.73 10.20 0.93
C ARG A 181 14.55 9.07 1.56
N TYR A 182 14.57 7.91 0.91
CA TYR A 182 15.16 6.68 1.44
C TYR A 182 16.22 6.12 0.46
N PRO A 183 17.40 6.76 0.35
CA PRO A 183 18.44 6.31 -0.56
C PRO A 183 19.04 4.96 -0.14
N GLY A 184 19.45 4.17 -1.14
CA GLY A 184 20.12 2.89 -0.94
C GLY A 184 19.26 1.90 -0.16
N SER A 185 19.87 1.16 0.78
CA SER A 185 19.17 0.16 1.59
C SER A 185 18.10 0.71 2.52
N THR A 186 18.07 2.01 2.79
CA THR A 186 17.01 2.61 3.62
C THR A 186 15.64 2.54 2.94
N ALA A 187 15.59 2.38 1.60
CA ALA A 187 14.36 2.11 0.86
C ALA A 187 13.64 0.83 1.31
N ALA A 188 14.33 -0.08 2.00
CA ALA A 188 13.72 -1.27 2.57
C ALA A 188 12.59 -0.93 3.55
N LEU A 189 12.67 0.18 4.28
CA LEU A 189 11.66 0.56 5.28
C LEU A 189 10.26 0.79 4.66
N PRO A 190 10.09 1.70 3.67
CA PRO A 190 8.82 1.86 2.99
C PRO A 190 8.42 0.63 2.16
N LEU A 191 9.38 -0.05 1.50
CA LEU A 191 9.07 -1.27 0.73
C LEU A 191 8.51 -2.39 1.60
N MET A 192 9.05 -2.58 2.80
CA MET A 192 8.64 -3.62 3.74
C MET A 192 7.15 -3.57 4.05
N GLN A 193 6.52 -2.40 4.00
CA GLN A 193 5.09 -2.25 4.27
C GLN A 193 4.22 -2.98 3.23
N ALA A 194 4.60 -2.93 1.94
CA ALA A 194 3.91 -3.70 0.91
C ALA A 194 4.13 -5.22 1.11
N PHE A 195 5.34 -5.61 1.49
CA PHE A 195 5.70 -7.01 1.71
C PHE A 195 5.08 -7.63 2.96
N ASP A 196 4.91 -6.87 4.05
CA ASP A 196 4.22 -7.36 5.25
C ASP A 196 2.74 -7.63 4.96
N ILE A 197 2.06 -6.72 4.24
CA ILE A 197 0.67 -6.94 3.78
C ILE A 197 0.60 -8.17 2.87
N ALA A 198 1.56 -8.32 1.94
CA ALA A 198 1.60 -9.48 1.05
C ALA A 198 1.80 -10.79 1.82
N SER A 199 2.68 -10.79 2.82
CA SER A 199 2.88 -11.93 3.71
C SER A 199 1.62 -12.23 4.51
N ASP A 200 0.89 -11.22 4.99
CA ASP A 200 -0.36 -11.37 5.75
C ASP A 200 -1.50 -12.02 4.97
N ASN A 201 -1.70 -11.57 3.75
CA ASN A 201 -2.80 -12.04 2.92
C ASN A 201 -2.54 -13.43 2.34
N HIS A 202 -1.28 -13.78 2.09
CA HIS A 202 -0.93 -14.92 1.23
C HIS A 202 -0.08 -16.00 1.89
N VAL A 203 -0.05 -16.07 3.23
CA VAL A 203 0.57 -17.18 3.97
C VAL A 203 0.08 -18.51 3.40
N ARG A 204 1.00 -19.29 2.82
CA ARG A 204 0.73 -20.62 2.24
C ARG A 204 -0.34 -20.65 1.14
N ARG A 205 -0.64 -19.51 0.49
CA ARG A 205 -1.54 -19.47 -0.68
C ARG A 205 -0.79 -19.91 -1.94
N PRO A 206 -1.35 -20.84 -2.75
CA PRO A 206 -0.76 -21.23 -4.02
C PRO A 206 -0.91 -20.12 -5.06
N VAL A 207 -0.07 -20.17 -6.09
CA VAL A 207 -0.25 -19.34 -7.29
C VAL A 207 -1.53 -19.81 -8.01
N ARG A 208 -2.37 -18.86 -8.43
CA ARG A 208 -3.61 -19.11 -9.16
C ARG A 208 -3.32 -19.44 -10.63
N SER A 209 -4.20 -20.21 -11.25
CA SER A 209 -4.18 -20.39 -12.70
C SER A 209 -4.72 -19.14 -13.39
N LEU A 210 -4.13 -18.78 -14.54
CA LEU A 210 -4.61 -17.69 -15.39
C LEU A 210 -5.47 -18.26 -16.52
N ALA A 211 -6.62 -17.65 -16.82
CA ALA A 211 -7.48 -18.04 -17.93
C ALA A 211 -6.81 -17.83 -19.28
N ASP A 212 -6.86 -18.81 -20.20
CA ASP A 212 -6.20 -18.69 -21.52
C ASP A 212 -6.66 -17.44 -22.30
N PRO A 213 -5.75 -16.72 -22.99
CA PRO A 213 -6.10 -15.50 -23.69
C PRO A 213 -7.11 -15.78 -24.81
N SER A 214 -8.16 -14.95 -24.88
CA SER A 214 -9.17 -14.98 -25.94
C SER A 214 -8.97 -13.82 -26.92
N ASP A 215 -9.55 -13.87 -28.12
CA ASP A 215 -9.40 -12.78 -29.09
C ASP A 215 -10.17 -11.51 -28.63
N PRO A 216 -9.47 -10.38 -28.39
CA PRO A 216 -10.13 -9.11 -28.08
C PRO A 216 -10.82 -8.48 -29.29
N GLY A 217 -10.47 -8.89 -30.51
CA GLY A 217 -10.82 -8.18 -31.74
C GLY A 217 -9.84 -7.03 -32.04
N ASP A 218 -10.20 -6.19 -33.01
CA ASP A 218 -9.36 -5.07 -33.46
C ASP A 218 -9.72 -3.72 -32.84
N ASP A 219 -10.94 -3.58 -32.31
CA ASP A 219 -11.45 -2.33 -31.73
C ASP A 219 -11.44 -2.39 -30.20
N PRO A 220 -10.61 -1.56 -29.53
CA PRO A 220 -10.60 -1.43 -28.07
C PRO A 220 -11.94 -1.05 -27.45
N ALA A 221 -12.77 -0.26 -28.14
CA ALA A 221 -14.08 0.15 -27.61
C ALA A 221 -15.06 -1.04 -27.54
N ASP A 222 -15.08 -1.87 -28.58
CA ASP A 222 -15.87 -3.10 -28.60
C ASP A 222 -15.38 -4.10 -27.54
N ALA A 223 -14.06 -4.24 -27.37
CA ALA A 223 -13.49 -5.07 -26.32
C ALA A 223 -13.84 -4.54 -24.92
N ALA A 224 -13.82 -3.23 -24.70
CA ALA A 224 -14.24 -2.61 -23.44
C ALA A 224 -15.73 -2.86 -23.15
N ALA A 225 -16.60 -2.74 -24.14
CA ALA A 225 -18.03 -3.07 -23.99
C ALA A 225 -18.25 -4.56 -23.65
N ARG A 226 -17.51 -5.47 -24.29
CA ARG A 226 -17.52 -6.91 -23.97
C ARG A 226 -17.03 -7.17 -22.56
N LEU A 227 -15.91 -6.57 -22.14
CA LEU A 227 -15.38 -6.71 -20.79
C LEU A 227 -16.40 -6.24 -19.75
N ARG A 228 -17.01 -5.07 -19.97
CA ARG A 228 -18.04 -4.51 -19.11
C ARG A 228 -19.23 -5.47 -18.95
N ALA A 229 -19.70 -6.07 -20.04
CA ALA A 229 -20.78 -7.07 -19.98
C ALA A 229 -20.37 -8.34 -19.21
N LEU A 230 -19.12 -8.78 -19.33
CA LEU A 230 -18.59 -9.92 -18.57
C LEU A 230 -18.48 -9.61 -17.08
N VAL A 231 -18.04 -8.39 -16.71
CA VAL A 231 -18.00 -7.91 -15.32
C VAL A 231 -19.42 -7.86 -14.73
N GLU A 232 -20.39 -7.28 -15.43
CA GLU A 232 -21.78 -7.24 -14.97
C GLU A 232 -22.40 -8.63 -14.78
N GLY A 233 -21.95 -9.61 -15.58
CA GLY A 233 -22.36 -11.01 -15.46
C GLY A 233 -21.55 -11.82 -14.44
N GLU A 234 -20.61 -11.20 -13.70
CA GLU A 234 -19.68 -11.85 -12.78
C GLU A 234 -18.86 -12.99 -13.43
N GLN A 235 -18.57 -12.88 -14.74
CA GLN A 235 -17.86 -13.89 -15.53
C GLN A 235 -16.34 -13.66 -15.53
N GLY A 236 -15.72 -13.82 -14.35
CA GLY A 236 -14.31 -13.47 -14.13
C GLY A 236 -13.30 -14.15 -15.05
N GLU A 237 -13.42 -15.46 -15.28
CA GLU A 237 -12.48 -16.19 -16.17
C GLU A 237 -12.54 -15.68 -17.61
N ALA A 238 -13.75 -15.41 -18.13
CA ALA A 238 -13.92 -14.87 -19.48
C ALA A 238 -13.44 -13.41 -19.58
N ALA A 239 -13.66 -12.61 -18.54
CA ALA A 239 -13.14 -11.24 -18.45
C ALA A 239 -11.60 -11.24 -18.45
N GLU A 240 -10.98 -12.12 -17.67
CA GLU A 240 -9.53 -12.31 -17.62
C GLU A 240 -8.98 -12.80 -18.97
N ALA A 241 -9.62 -13.78 -19.60
CA ALA A 241 -9.25 -14.25 -20.92
C ALA A 241 -9.26 -13.11 -21.96
N LEU A 242 -10.25 -12.22 -21.92
CA LEU A 242 -10.34 -11.06 -22.80
C LEU A 242 -9.22 -10.04 -22.56
N LEU A 243 -8.97 -9.68 -21.31
CA LEU A 243 -7.89 -8.77 -20.92
C LEU A 243 -6.51 -9.33 -21.30
N ARG A 244 -6.27 -10.63 -21.05
CA ARG A 244 -5.02 -11.30 -21.44
C ARG A 244 -4.85 -11.36 -22.95
N GLY A 245 -5.96 -11.51 -23.69
CA GLY A 245 -6.02 -11.37 -25.14
C GLY A 245 -5.53 -10.01 -25.64
N ALA A 246 -6.06 -8.93 -25.06
CA ALA A 246 -5.65 -7.56 -25.35
C ALA A 246 -4.15 -7.33 -25.08
N LEU A 247 -3.65 -7.80 -23.94
CA LEU A 247 -2.23 -7.74 -23.61
C LEU A 247 -1.36 -8.54 -24.60
N ALA A 248 -1.78 -9.76 -24.98
CA ALA A 248 -1.08 -10.58 -25.97
C ALA A 248 -1.07 -9.94 -27.37
N ARG A 249 -2.09 -9.13 -27.70
CA ARG A 249 -2.16 -8.33 -28.93
C ARG A 249 -1.26 -7.09 -28.89
N GLY A 250 -0.67 -6.78 -27.74
CA GLY A 250 0.24 -5.65 -27.55
C GLY A 250 -0.46 -4.34 -27.20
N TRP A 251 -1.72 -4.38 -26.75
CA TRP A 251 -2.42 -3.19 -26.28
C TRP A 251 -1.74 -2.63 -25.03
N GLY A 252 -1.58 -1.31 -25.01
CA GLY A 252 -0.89 -0.59 -23.94
C GLY A 252 -1.87 0.23 -23.12
N ARG A 253 -1.34 1.28 -22.50
CA ARG A 253 -2.12 2.17 -21.63
C ARG A 253 -3.34 2.77 -22.31
N ALA A 254 -3.17 3.27 -23.52
CA ALA A 254 -4.19 4.05 -24.22
C ALA A 254 -5.47 3.23 -24.44
N GLU A 255 -5.33 1.92 -24.70
CA GLU A 255 -6.45 1.01 -24.91
C GLU A 255 -6.96 0.41 -23.59
N LEU A 256 -6.07 -0.01 -22.70
CA LEU A 256 -6.43 -0.78 -21.49
C LEU A 256 -6.93 0.08 -20.33
N GLU A 257 -6.46 1.32 -20.20
CA GLU A 257 -6.87 2.20 -19.10
C GLU A 257 -8.37 2.54 -19.18
N PRO A 258 -8.92 3.01 -20.32
CA PRO A 258 -10.36 3.22 -20.45
C PRO A 258 -11.19 1.94 -20.31
N MET A 259 -10.68 0.82 -20.85
CA MET A 259 -11.31 -0.50 -20.78
C MET A 259 -11.58 -0.94 -19.33
N LEU A 260 -10.68 -0.62 -18.39
CA LEU A 260 -10.81 -0.97 -16.98
C LEU A 260 -11.50 0.11 -16.13
N TYR A 261 -11.44 1.39 -16.52
CA TYR A 261 -12.16 2.46 -15.81
C TYR A 261 -13.67 2.33 -15.90
N GLY A 262 -14.22 2.01 -17.08
CA GLY A 262 -15.67 1.92 -17.29
C GLY A 262 -16.39 1.09 -16.21
N PRO A 263 -16.03 -0.19 -16.02
CA PRO A 263 -16.61 -1.04 -14.98
C PRO A 263 -16.43 -0.49 -13.55
N CYS A 264 -15.32 0.18 -13.24
CA CYS A 264 -15.13 0.84 -11.94
C CYS A 264 -16.07 2.04 -11.72
N CYS A 265 -16.63 2.62 -12.78
CA CYS A 265 -17.50 3.79 -12.72
C CYS A 265 -19.00 3.46 -12.73
N ASP A 266 -19.40 2.24 -13.13
CA ASP A 266 -20.82 1.87 -13.17
C ASP A 266 -21.47 1.78 -11.80
N HIS A 267 -20.72 1.25 -10.84
CA HIS A 267 -21.21 0.85 -9.54
C HIS A 267 -20.37 1.43 -8.41
N PHE A 268 -20.95 1.47 -7.21
CA PHE A 268 -20.17 1.72 -6.00
C PHE A 268 -19.63 0.38 -5.47
N LEU A 269 -18.40 0.07 -5.88
CA LEU A 269 -17.77 -1.23 -5.67
C LEU A 269 -16.88 -1.23 -4.43
N SER A 270 -17.13 -2.12 -3.46
CA SER A 270 -16.28 -2.38 -2.27
C SER A 270 -15.73 -1.11 -1.63
N PHE A 271 -16.63 -0.19 -1.24
CA PHE A 271 -16.26 1.11 -0.65
C PHE A 271 -15.29 1.96 -1.50
N GLY A 272 -15.27 1.74 -2.82
CA GLY A 272 -14.44 2.45 -3.78
C GLY A 272 -13.10 1.79 -4.12
N HIS A 273 -12.78 0.61 -3.58
CA HIS A 273 -11.47 -0.04 -3.77
C HIS A 273 -11.07 -0.18 -5.24
N PRO A 274 -11.91 -0.70 -6.16
CA PRO A 274 -11.49 -0.87 -7.55
C PRO A 274 -11.10 0.45 -8.21
N LEU A 275 -11.85 1.53 -7.98
CA LEU A 275 -11.49 2.83 -8.55
C LEU A 275 -10.22 3.43 -7.92
N ILE A 276 -10.02 3.25 -6.60
CA ILE A 276 -8.78 3.64 -5.93
C ILE A 276 -7.60 2.90 -6.57
N TYR A 277 -7.72 1.57 -6.74
CA TYR A 277 -6.62 0.72 -7.23
C TYR A 277 -6.35 0.93 -8.72
N GLN A 278 -7.39 1.25 -9.48
CA GLN A 278 -7.30 1.59 -10.90
C GLN A 278 -6.31 2.73 -11.13
N THR A 279 -6.29 3.76 -10.29
CA THR A 279 -5.29 4.84 -10.44
C THR A 279 -3.87 4.36 -10.14
N LYS A 280 -3.73 3.47 -9.15
CA LYS A 280 -2.44 3.03 -8.60
C LYS A 280 -1.74 1.99 -9.46
N VAL A 281 -2.50 1.09 -10.10
CA VAL A 281 -1.91 0.03 -10.94
C VAL A 281 -1.16 0.61 -12.13
N PHE A 282 -1.71 1.63 -12.79
CA PHE A 282 -1.04 2.30 -13.91
C PHE A 282 0.15 3.14 -13.42
N ASP A 283 0.03 3.86 -12.30
CA ASP A 283 1.16 4.60 -11.72
C ASP A 283 2.34 3.66 -11.39
N LEU A 284 2.06 2.45 -10.88
CA LEU A 284 3.07 1.42 -10.62
C LEU A 284 3.68 0.86 -11.91
N LEU A 285 2.88 0.60 -12.95
CA LEU A 285 3.36 0.12 -14.25
C LEU A 285 4.24 1.15 -14.96
N GLU A 286 3.92 2.45 -14.87
CA GLU A 286 4.79 3.51 -15.41
C GLU A 286 6.13 3.58 -14.68
N ALA A 287 6.13 3.38 -13.35
CA ALA A 287 7.33 3.47 -12.54
C ALA A 287 8.23 2.23 -12.67
N ALA A 288 7.65 1.04 -12.83
CA ALA A 288 8.36 -0.24 -12.75
C ALA A 288 8.49 -0.98 -14.08
N GLY A 289 7.65 -0.69 -15.08
CA GLY A 289 7.67 -1.33 -16.40
C GLY A 289 6.35 -2.02 -16.75
N TRP A 290 5.95 -1.88 -18.01
CA TRP A 290 4.72 -2.44 -18.57
C TRP A 290 4.76 -3.96 -18.80
N GLU A 291 5.94 -4.57 -18.77
CA GLU A 291 6.12 -6.03 -18.78
C GLU A 291 5.41 -6.72 -17.60
N HIS A 292 5.13 -5.99 -16.52
CA HIS A 292 4.42 -6.50 -15.35
C HIS A 292 2.89 -6.47 -15.50
N ALA A 293 2.35 -5.83 -16.55
CA ALA A 293 0.90 -5.71 -16.77
C ALA A 293 0.20 -7.06 -16.91
N ALA A 294 0.90 -8.06 -17.48
CA ALA A 294 0.40 -9.42 -17.65
C ALA A 294 0.07 -10.15 -16.35
N VAL A 295 0.59 -9.68 -15.21
CA VAL A 295 0.31 -10.22 -13.88
C VAL A 295 -0.57 -9.27 -13.07
N LEU A 296 -0.26 -7.97 -13.10
CA LEU A 296 -0.95 -6.98 -12.26
C LEU A 296 -2.38 -6.69 -12.73
N LEU A 297 -2.61 -6.50 -14.03
CA LEU A 297 -3.94 -6.14 -14.53
C LEU A 297 -4.96 -7.27 -14.35
N PRO A 298 -4.62 -8.56 -14.56
CA PRO A 298 -5.54 -9.64 -14.22
C PRO A 298 -5.89 -9.69 -12.73
N GLY A 299 -4.92 -9.49 -11.83
CA GLY A 299 -5.19 -9.38 -10.39
C GLY A 299 -6.11 -8.21 -10.04
N HIS A 300 -5.88 -7.05 -10.66
CA HIS A 300 -6.75 -5.88 -10.50
C HIS A 300 -8.17 -6.12 -11.04
N LEU A 301 -8.29 -6.74 -12.22
CA LEU A 301 -9.58 -7.07 -12.86
C LEU A 301 -10.43 -7.98 -11.98
N TRP A 302 -9.83 -9.01 -11.37
CA TRP A 302 -10.58 -9.86 -10.43
C TRP A 302 -11.16 -9.04 -9.27
N GLY A 303 -10.44 -8.02 -8.80
CA GLY A 303 -10.93 -7.10 -7.77
C GLY A 303 -12.10 -6.24 -8.23
N ILE A 304 -12.23 -5.99 -9.54
CA ILE A 304 -13.41 -5.34 -10.13
C ILE A 304 -14.58 -6.34 -10.20
N VAL A 305 -14.34 -7.54 -10.71
CA VAL A 305 -15.37 -8.56 -10.95
C VAL A 305 -15.99 -9.07 -9.64
N SER A 306 -15.17 -9.34 -8.62
CA SER A 306 -15.65 -9.91 -7.36
C SER A 306 -15.97 -8.86 -6.29
N ALA A 307 -15.97 -7.58 -6.66
CA ALA A 307 -16.27 -6.52 -5.70
C ALA A 307 -17.71 -6.60 -5.20
N THR A 308 -17.89 -6.31 -3.91
CA THR A 308 -19.22 -6.10 -3.33
C THR A 308 -19.87 -4.90 -4.01
N ARG A 309 -21.06 -5.09 -4.55
CA ARG A 309 -21.87 -3.99 -5.09
C ARG A 309 -22.65 -3.31 -3.98
N GLU A 310 -22.04 -2.32 -3.34
CA GLU A 310 -22.65 -1.57 -2.22
C GLU A 310 -23.97 -0.90 -2.65
N ASP A 311 -24.08 -0.55 -3.93
CA ASP A 311 -25.28 0.06 -4.52
C ASP A 311 -26.46 -0.91 -4.69
N THR A 312 -26.27 -2.22 -4.48
CA THR A 312 -27.36 -3.21 -4.46
C THR A 312 -28.05 -3.33 -3.10
N LEU A 313 -27.47 -2.73 -2.05
CA LEU A 313 -28.05 -2.76 -0.72
C LEU A 313 -29.42 -2.06 -0.67
N PRO A 314 -30.38 -2.52 0.16
CA PRO A 314 -31.74 -1.97 0.18
C PRO A 314 -31.81 -0.46 0.42
N ASP A 315 -30.92 0.11 1.23
CA ASP A 315 -30.91 1.54 1.55
C ASP A 315 -30.31 2.41 0.42
N TRP A 316 -29.65 1.80 -0.57
CA TRP A 316 -29.12 2.44 -1.78
C TRP A 316 -30.13 2.50 -2.92
N ARG A 317 -31.16 1.65 -2.92
CA ARG A 317 -32.15 1.57 -4.01
C ARG A 317 -32.74 2.93 -4.44
N PRO A 318 -33.16 3.84 -3.52
CA PRO A 318 -33.66 5.16 -3.93
C PRO A 318 -32.60 6.02 -4.62
N PHE A 319 -31.34 5.92 -4.17
CA PHE A 319 -30.21 6.64 -4.78
C PHE A 319 -29.94 6.10 -6.19
N VAL A 320 -29.88 4.78 -6.37
CA VAL A 320 -29.62 4.16 -7.69
C VAL A 320 -30.72 4.50 -8.69
N GLN A 321 -31.99 4.45 -8.29
CA GLN A 321 -33.11 4.85 -9.15
C GLN A 321 -32.99 6.31 -9.59
N ARG A 322 -32.55 7.18 -8.68
CA ARG A 322 -32.36 8.60 -8.97
C ARG A 322 -31.17 8.84 -9.91
N LEU A 323 -30.06 8.14 -9.72
CA LEU A 323 -28.91 8.21 -10.61
C LEU A 323 -29.25 7.70 -12.02
N ALA A 324 -30.02 6.62 -12.12
CA ALA A 324 -30.52 6.11 -13.39
C ALA A 324 -31.44 7.13 -14.10
N ALA A 325 -32.29 7.85 -13.35
CA ALA A 325 -33.19 8.85 -13.91
C ALA A 325 -32.47 10.09 -14.50
N CYS A 326 -31.20 10.33 -14.17
CA CYS A 326 -30.39 11.38 -14.78
C CYS A 326 -29.27 10.84 -15.69
N ALA A 327 -29.23 9.54 -16.00
CA ALA A 327 -28.17 8.94 -16.81
C ALA A 327 -28.05 9.60 -18.20
N ASP A 328 -29.17 9.96 -18.83
CA ASP A 328 -29.20 10.62 -20.14
C ASP A 328 -28.59 12.03 -20.13
N ARG A 329 -28.38 12.62 -18.94
CA ARG A 329 -27.76 13.94 -18.78
C ARG A 329 -26.23 13.86 -18.71
N LEU A 330 -25.67 12.69 -18.41
CA LEU A 330 -24.21 12.51 -18.24
C LEU A 330 -23.42 12.99 -19.47
N PRO A 331 -23.81 12.68 -20.73
CA PRO A 331 -23.07 13.17 -21.90
C PRO A 331 -23.12 14.69 -22.03
N GLY A 332 -24.29 15.29 -21.75
CA GLY A 332 -24.47 16.74 -21.76
C GLY A 332 -23.61 17.45 -20.72
N TRP A 333 -23.58 16.94 -19.49
CA TRP A 333 -22.69 17.45 -18.44
C TRP A 333 -21.23 17.30 -18.82
N ARG A 334 -20.83 16.15 -19.37
CA ARG A 334 -19.43 15.92 -19.76
C ARG A 334 -18.95 16.91 -20.80
N VAL A 335 -19.78 17.23 -21.80
CA VAL A 335 -19.48 18.21 -22.85
C VAL A 335 -19.48 19.64 -22.30
N ALA A 336 -20.40 19.96 -21.39
CA ALA A 336 -20.54 21.31 -20.83
C ALA A 336 -19.51 21.63 -19.74
N ALA A 337 -18.97 20.63 -19.07
CA ALA A 337 -18.09 20.81 -17.93
C ALA A 337 -16.71 21.34 -18.35
N ALA A 338 -16.20 22.31 -17.58
CA ALA A 338 -14.84 22.78 -17.76
C ALA A 338 -13.82 21.63 -17.60
N GLU A 339 -12.88 21.51 -18.53
CA GLU A 339 -11.84 20.46 -18.50
C GLU A 339 -10.94 20.56 -17.27
N ARG A 340 -10.70 21.80 -16.80
CA ARG A 340 -9.85 22.10 -15.65
C ARG A 340 -10.54 23.13 -14.77
N GLY A 341 -10.26 23.05 -13.48
CA GLY A 341 -10.71 24.03 -12.50
C GLY A 341 -10.31 23.61 -11.09
N THR A 342 -10.33 24.58 -10.19
CA THR A 342 -10.01 24.43 -8.77
C THR A 342 -11.23 24.75 -7.91
N VAL A 343 -11.22 24.31 -6.66
CA VAL A 343 -12.28 24.65 -5.70
C VAL A 343 -12.39 26.17 -5.46
N ALA A 344 -11.25 26.88 -5.56
CA ALA A 344 -11.18 28.32 -5.39
C ALA A 344 -11.98 29.09 -6.46
N GLU A 345 -12.09 28.54 -7.67
CA GLU A 345 -12.81 29.12 -8.81
C GLU A 345 -14.32 28.83 -8.78
N LEU A 346 -14.78 27.88 -7.95
CA LEU A 346 -16.21 27.64 -7.75
C LEU A 346 -16.87 28.84 -7.04
N PRO A 347 -18.12 29.20 -7.38
CA PRO A 347 -18.80 30.34 -6.75
C PRO A 347 -18.84 30.17 -5.22
N PRO A 348 -18.38 31.17 -4.42
CA PRO A 348 -18.19 31.00 -2.97
C PRO A 348 -19.44 30.53 -2.22
N ASP A 349 -20.59 31.14 -2.47
CA ASP A 349 -21.84 30.79 -1.82
C ASP A 349 -22.34 29.40 -2.25
N ALA A 350 -22.16 29.05 -3.53
CA ALA A 350 -22.57 27.77 -4.08
C ALA A 350 -21.70 26.62 -3.54
N ARG A 351 -20.37 26.75 -3.57
CA ARG A 351 -19.46 25.72 -3.04
C ARG A 351 -19.66 25.49 -1.54
N GLU A 352 -19.94 26.54 -0.77
CA GLU A 352 -20.26 26.38 0.64
C GLU A 352 -21.62 25.69 0.83
N GLY A 353 -22.62 26.05 0.01
CA GLY A 353 -23.91 25.38 -0.04
C GLY A 353 -23.81 23.89 -0.33
N TRP A 354 -23.06 23.50 -1.37
CA TRP A 354 -22.83 22.10 -1.74
C TRP A 354 -22.08 21.33 -0.66
N TRP A 355 -21.01 21.91 -0.12
CA TRP A 355 -20.28 21.32 1.00
C TRP A 355 -21.21 21.08 2.19
N ARG A 356 -22.04 22.06 2.57
CA ARG A 356 -23.03 21.89 3.66
C ARG A 356 -24.06 20.82 3.32
N ALA A 357 -24.50 20.70 2.07
CA ALA A 357 -25.43 19.65 1.65
C ALA A 357 -24.83 18.24 1.82
N TRP A 358 -23.57 18.03 1.43
CA TRP A 358 -22.89 16.74 1.63
C TRP A 358 -22.64 16.42 3.10
N VAL A 359 -22.24 17.44 3.87
CA VAL A 359 -21.81 17.32 5.27
C VAL A 359 -22.98 17.25 6.25
N GLN A 360 -24.06 18.00 6.02
CA GLN A 360 -25.17 18.17 6.97
C GLN A 360 -26.54 17.86 6.37
N GLY A 361 -26.68 17.98 5.04
CA GLY A 361 -27.93 17.73 4.34
C GLY A 361 -28.41 16.28 4.44
N ASP A 362 -29.65 16.06 4.00
CA ASP A 362 -30.14 14.71 3.77
C ASP A 362 -29.57 14.12 2.47
N ARG A 363 -29.90 12.85 2.20
CA ARG A 363 -29.41 12.13 1.02
C ARG A 363 -29.82 12.79 -0.29
N ASN A 364 -30.96 13.49 -0.32
CA ASN A 364 -31.45 14.13 -1.53
C ASN A 364 -30.70 15.43 -1.79
N ALA A 365 -30.53 16.27 -0.76
CA ALA A 365 -29.74 17.49 -0.85
C ALA A 365 -28.29 17.19 -1.28
N ALA A 366 -27.70 16.12 -0.75
CA ALA A 366 -26.36 15.68 -1.14
C ALA A 366 -26.28 15.31 -2.63
N PHE A 367 -27.30 14.62 -3.17
CA PHE A 367 -27.38 14.29 -4.59
C PHE A 367 -27.60 15.55 -5.46
N ASP A 368 -28.53 16.42 -5.06
CA ASP A 368 -28.87 17.65 -5.78
C ASP A 368 -27.69 18.61 -5.88
N ALA A 369 -26.84 18.70 -4.86
CA ALA A 369 -25.62 19.50 -4.91
C ALA A 369 -24.65 19.05 -6.03
N VAL A 370 -24.57 17.75 -6.32
CA VAL A 370 -23.76 17.26 -7.47
C VAL A 370 -24.43 17.64 -8.79
N VAL A 371 -25.76 17.48 -8.89
CA VAL A 371 -26.54 17.88 -10.07
C VAL A 371 -26.36 19.36 -10.37
N GLU A 372 -26.52 20.23 -9.36
CA GLU A 372 -26.39 21.68 -9.49
C GLU A 372 -24.98 22.09 -9.93
N ALA A 373 -23.95 21.47 -9.35
CA ALA A 373 -22.57 21.74 -9.73
C ALA A 373 -22.27 21.34 -11.19
N LEU A 374 -22.82 20.21 -11.66
CA LEU A 374 -22.67 19.77 -13.05
C LEU A 374 -23.51 20.59 -14.02
N ASP A 375 -24.72 21.01 -13.63
CA ASP A 375 -25.57 21.93 -14.41
C ASP A 375 -24.92 23.30 -14.59
N GLY A 376 -24.12 23.74 -13.62
CA GLY A 376 -23.30 24.95 -13.71
C GLY A 376 -22.09 24.84 -14.65
N GLY A 377 -21.83 23.66 -15.24
CA GLY A 377 -20.68 23.43 -16.12
C GLY A 377 -19.33 23.46 -15.39
N HIS A 378 -19.32 23.24 -14.08
CA HIS A 378 -18.09 23.30 -13.29
C HIS A 378 -17.20 22.07 -13.50
N ALA A 379 -15.89 22.25 -13.30
CA ALA A 379 -14.91 21.20 -13.50
C ALA A 379 -15.17 19.99 -12.57
N PRO A 380 -15.32 18.76 -13.10
CA PRO A 380 -15.56 17.57 -12.29
C PRO A 380 -14.48 17.32 -11.23
N ALA A 381 -13.23 17.62 -11.56
CA ALA A 381 -12.10 17.50 -10.64
C ALA A 381 -12.22 18.45 -9.42
N ALA A 382 -12.72 19.68 -9.62
CA ALA A 382 -12.97 20.63 -8.55
C ALA A 382 -14.13 20.16 -7.64
N ILE A 383 -15.18 19.58 -8.23
CA ILE A 383 -16.29 18.98 -7.47
C ILE A 383 -15.76 17.82 -6.60
N ALA A 384 -14.91 16.95 -7.17
CA ALA A 384 -14.27 15.85 -6.43
C ALA A 384 -13.37 16.34 -5.29
N ASP A 385 -12.62 17.42 -5.47
CA ASP A 385 -11.79 18.00 -4.41
C ASP A 385 -12.63 18.62 -3.29
N LEU A 386 -13.75 19.26 -3.61
CA LEU A 386 -14.69 19.77 -2.60
C LEU A 386 -15.37 18.62 -1.83
N LEU A 387 -15.65 17.50 -2.49
CA LEU A 387 -16.08 16.26 -1.83
C LEU A 387 -14.98 15.71 -0.91
N GLY A 388 -13.71 15.82 -1.31
CA GLY A 388 -12.55 15.54 -0.46
C GLY A 388 -12.53 16.41 0.80
N ALA A 389 -12.79 17.71 0.69
CA ALA A 389 -12.91 18.59 1.85
C ALA A 389 -14.07 18.17 2.79
N ALA A 390 -15.20 17.76 2.20
CA ALA A 390 -16.34 17.23 2.96
C ALA A 390 -16.02 15.88 3.63
N ALA A 391 -15.19 15.04 3.02
CA ALA A 391 -14.67 13.80 3.58
C ALA A 391 -13.70 14.06 4.75
N ALA A 392 -12.78 15.02 4.62
CA ALA A 392 -11.91 15.43 5.73
C ALA A 392 -12.75 15.90 6.95
N SER A 393 -13.86 16.61 6.70
CA SER A 393 -14.80 16.98 7.74
C SER A 393 -15.48 15.78 8.42
N ARG A 394 -15.69 14.65 7.73
CA ARG A 394 -16.18 13.40 8.37
C ARG A 394 -15.17 12.86 9.36
N MET A 395 -13.91 12.78 8.94
CA MET A 395 -12.81 12.30 9.79
C MET A 395 -12.61 13.18 11.04
N LEU A 396 -12.72 14.51 10.89
CA LEU A 396 -12.64 15.46 12.01
C LEU A 396 -13.79 15.30 13.02
N ARG A 397 -14.96 14.82 12.56
CA ARG A 397 -16.16 14.66 13.39
C ARG A 397 -16.39 13.24 13.89
N PHE A 398 -15.59 12.27 13.42
CA PHE A 398 -15.74 10.86 13.78
C PHE A 398 -15.75 10.64 15.31
N GLU A 399 -16.70 9.84 15.79
CA GLU A 399 -16.79 9.42 17.20
C GLU A 399 -15.80 8.29 17.48
N LEU A 400 -14.75 8.59 18.23
CA LEU A 400 -13.70 7.63 18.56
C LEU A 400 -14.23 6.40 19.31
N ALA A 401 -15.33 6.54 20.06
CA ALA A 401 -15.96 5.42 20.73
C ALA A 401 -16.53 4.37 19.76
N HIS A 402 -16.87 4.75 18.52
CA HIS A 402 -17.35 3.80 17.51
C HIS A 402 -16.28 2.78 17.13
N ASP A 403 -15.01 3.20 17.01
CA ASP A 403 -13.89 2.30 16.65
C ASP A 403 -13.64 1.20 17.69
N ALA A 404 -14.01 1.45 18.95
CA ALA A 404 -13.92 0.48 20.04
C ALA A 404 -15.23 -0.30 20.26
N SER A 405 -16.31 0.07 19.60
CA SER A 405 -17.64 -0.51 19.80
C SER A 405 -17.88 -1.66 18.82
N PRO A 406 -18.06 -2.90 19.27
CA PRO A 406 -18.39 -4.00 18.36
C PRO A 406 -19.82 -3.93 17.81
N ALA A 407 -20.66 -3.04 18.37
CA ALA A 407 -21.99 -2.78 17.85
C ALA A 407 -21.98 -1.90 16.58
N VAL A 408 -20.85 -1.25 16.28
CA VAL A 408 -20.65 -0.49 15.04
C VAL A 408 -19.73 -1.31 14.15
N GLN A 409 -20.15 -1.60 12.92
CA GLN A 409 -19.35 -2.41 12.01
C GLN A 409 -18.26 -1.56 11.35
N GLU A 410 -18.57 -0.29 11.13
CA GLU A 410 -17.75 0.73 10.51
C GLU A 410 -16.89 1.48 11.55
N GLY A 411 -15.63 1.73 11.21
CA GLY A 411 -14.68 2.43 12.05
C GLY A 411 -13.82 3.43 11.28
N TRP A 412 -12.59 3.65 11.76
CA TRP A 412 -11.67 4.58 11.10
C TRP A 412 -11.35 4.21 9.66
N LEU A 413 -11.25 2.91 9.36
CA LEU A 413 -10.95 2.45 8.01
C LEU A 413 -12.05 2.91 7.03
N ASP A 414 -13.32 2.77 7.39
CA ASP A 414 -14.48 3.18 6.59
C ASP A 414 -14.52 4.69 6.35
N VAL A 415 -14.27 5.49 7.39
CA VAL A 415 -14.29 6.96 7.25
C VAL A 415 -13.12 7.46 6.41
N THR A 416 -11.93 6.86 6.54
CA THR A 416 -10.77 7.24 5.70
C THR A 416 -10.98 6.91 4.22
N HIS A 417 -11.82 5.90 3.90
CA HIS A 417 -12.20 5.61 2.51
C HIS A 417 -12.93 6.77 1.85
N THR A 418 -13.71 7.57 2.58
CA THR A 418 -14.42 8.70 1.97
C THR A 418 -13.45 9.70 1.32
N MET A 419 -12.30 9.96 1.96
CA MET A 419 -11.29 10.89 1.44
C MET A 419 -10.43 10.27 0.34
N THR A 420 -9.99 9.01 0.52
CA THR A 420 -9.19 8.32 -0.50
C THR A 420 -10.01 8.03 -1.77
N PHE A 421 -11.30 7.70 -1.63
CA PHE A 421 -12.21 7.56 -2.75
C PHE A 421 -12.47 8.88 -3.47
N ALA A 422 -12.71 9.99 -2.76
CA ALA A 422 -12.85 11.31 -3.39
C ALA A 422 -11.59 11.70 -4.21
N SER A 423 -10.39 11.38 -3.70
CA SER A 423 -9.15 11.57 -4.46
C SER A 423 -9.06 10.66 -5.69
N ALA A 424 -9.50 9.41 -5.58
CA ALA A 424 -9.57 8.52 -6.75
C ALA A 424 -10.57 9.03 -7.79
N VAL A 425 -11.71 9.60 -7.37
CA VAL A 425 -12.67 10.25 -8.26
C VAL A 425 -12.04 11.46 -8.96
N HIS A 426 -11.28 12.30 -8.25
CA HIS A 426 -10.53 13.41 -8.86
C HIS A 426 -9.64 12.93 -10.01
N HIS A 427 -8.86 11.86 -9.81
CA HIS A 427 -8.01 11.32 -10.86
C HIS A 427 -8.82 10.64 -11.98
N ALA A 428 -9.87 9.91 -11.63
CA ALA A 428 -10.71 9.20 -12.59
C ALA A 428 -11.39 10.18 -13.56
N VAL A 429 -11.97 11.28 -13.08
CA VAL A 429 -12.66 12.25 -13.95
C VAL A 429 -11.71 13.02 -14.88
N GLN A 430 -10.41 13.03 -14.58
CA GLN A 430 -9.36 13.61 -15.42
C GLN A 430 -8.79 12.61 -16.43
N ARG A 431 -8.70 11.32 -16.06
CA ARG A 431 -8.10 10.26 -16.89
C ARG A 431 -9.13 9.55 -17.78
N TYR A 432 -10.39 9.49 -17.35
CA TYR A 432 -11.50 8.83 -18.03
C TYR A 432 -12.61 9.84 -18.34
N CYS A 433 -12.60 10.35 -19.58
CA CYS A 433 -13.45 11.44 -20.04
C CYS A 433 -14.82 10.98 -20.58
N GLU A 434 -15.11 9.68 -20.54
CA GLU A 434 -16.42 9.17 -20.95
C GLU A 434 -17.53 9.66 -20.00
N PRO A 435 -18.79 9.77 -20.46
CA PRO A 435 -19.89 10.31 -19.67
C PRO A 435 -20.15 9.59 -18.34
N ASP A 436 -20.08 8.26 -18.36
CA ASP A 436 -20.20 7.38 -17.20
C ASP A 436 -19.14 7.64 -16.11
N GLY A 437 -17.97 8.17 -16.49
CA GLY A 437 -16.93 8.62 -15.56
C GLY A 437 -17.38 9.74 -14.60
N LEU A 438 -18.55 10.35 -14.79
CA LEU A 438 -19.13 11.31 -13.84
C LEU A 438 -19.92 10.64 -12.70
N ARG A 439 -20.37 9.39 -12.85
CA ARG A 439 -21.13 8.67 -11.80
C ARG A 439 -20.40 8.60 -10.45
N PRO A 440 -19.06 8.39 -10.39
CA PRO A 440 -18.34 8.36 -9.13
C PRO A 440 -18.47 9.64 -8.28
N LEU A 441 -18.77 10.81 -8.86
CA LEU A 441 -19.07 12.02 -8.08
C LEU A 441 -20.31 11.84 -7.21
N PHE A 442 -21.35 11.21 -7.74
CA PHE A 442 -22.58 10.90 -7.01
C PHE A 442 -22.32 9.83 -5.93
N HIS A 443 -21.53 8.80 -6.25
CA HIS A 443 -21.12 7.78 -5.28
C HIS A 443 -20.35 8.41 -4.11
N ALA A 444 -19.38 9.31 -4.41
CA ALA A 444 -18.61 10.00 -3.38
C ALA A 444 -19.49 10.92 -2.52
N ALA A 445 -20.42 11.67 -3.12
CA ALA A 445 -21.38 12.49 -2.37
C ALA A 445 -22.27 11.65 -1.44
N ARG A 446 -22.79 10.51 -1.92
CA ARG A 446 -23.58 9.58 -1.11
C ARG A 446 -22.75 8.96 0.01
N PHE A 447 -21.49 8.61 -0.27
CA PHE A 447 -20.60 7.98 0.71
C PHE A 447 -20.21 8.95 1.84
N VAL A 448 -19.78 10.16 1.48
CA VAL A 448 -19.51 11.25 2.43
C VAL A 448 -20.76 11.55 3.27
N ASN A 449 -21.93 11.69 2.64
CA ASN A 449 -23.17 11.96 3.38
C ASN A 449 -23.56 10.80 4.29
N HIS A 450 -23.30 9.56 3.90
CA HIS A 450 -23.60 8.40 4.74
C HIS A 450 -22.76 8.38 6.01
N ALA A 451 -21.45 8.65 5.88
CA ALA A 451 -20.49 8.56 6.97
C ALA A 451 -20.84 9.47 8.17
N ARG A 452 -21.78 10.42 8.03
CA ARG A 452 -22.34 11.20 9.15
C ARG A 452 -22.99 10.37 10.25
N VAL A 453 -23.34 9.11 9.99
CA VAL A 453 -23.82 8.18 11.03
C VAL A 453 -22.74 7.89 12.06
N LEU A 454 -21.47 8.10 11.70
CA LEU A 454 -20.30 7.87 12.55
C LEU A 454 -19.81 9.14 13.27
N ASP A 455 -20.47 10.28 13.06
CA ASP A 455 -20.13 11.54 13.75
C ASP A 455 -20.44 11.48 15.25
N ALA A 456 -19.57 12.10 16.04
CA ALA A 456 -19.84 12.46 17.42
C ALA A 456 -21.00 13.46 17.51
N ARG A 457 -21.82 13.33 18.55
CA ARG A 457 -23.01 14.16 18.78
C ARG A 457 -23.00 14.74 20.21
N PRO A 458 -22.82 16.06 20.39
CA PRO A 458 -22.62 17.09 19.36
C PRO A 458 -21.26 16.95 18.66
N ALA A 459 -21.13 17.53 17.45
CA ALA A 459 -19.87 17.53 16.72
C ALA A 459 -18.78 18.25 17.54
N PRO A 460 -17.55 17.71 17.61
CA PRO A 460 -16.47 18.34 18.35
C PRO A 460 -16.15 19.71 17.75
N PRO A 461 -15.90 20.73 18.59
CA PRO A 461 -15.47 22.02 18.10
C PRO A 461 -14.09 21.86 17.44
N MET A 462 -13.90 22.47 16.26
CA MET A 462 -12.56 22.57 15.67
C MET A 462 -11.66 23.36 16.62
N PRO A 463 -10.39 22.94 16.82
CA PRO A 463 -9.47 23.69 17.65
C PRO A 463 -9.33 25.10 17.11
N ARG A 464 -9.50 26.08 17.98
CA ARG A 464 -9.23 27.48 17.63
C ARG A 464 -7.72 27.70 17.59
N PRO A 465 -7.21 28.51 16.65
CA PRO A 465 -5.81 28.91 16.66
C PRO A 465 -5.48 29.56 18.01
N SER A 466 -4.40 29.12 18.66
CA SER A 466 -3.81 29.82 19.81
C SER A 466 -2.46 30.37 19.39
N HIS A 467 -1.99 31.45 20.04
CA HIS A 467 -0.70 32.09 19.75
C HIS A 467 0.52 31.31 20.27
N GLU A 468 0.32 30.11 20.82
CA GLU A 468 1.42 29.29 21.33
C GLU A 468 1.99 28.44 20.20
N ALA A 469 3.24 28.73 19.81
CA ALA A 469 3.93 28.02 18.75
C ALA A 469 3.91 26.51 19.00
N ALA A 470 3.64 25.74 17.94
CA ALA A 470 3.74 24.29 17.95
C ALA A 470 4.87 23.86 17.01
N SER A 471 5.42 22.67 17.25
CA SER A 471 6.49 22.09 16.44
C SER A 471 6.13 20.68 15.94
N VAL A 472 6.73 20.26 14.82
CA VAL A 472 6.56 18.90 14.28
C VAL A 472 6.91 17.80 15.30
N PRO A 473 7.99 17.91 16.11
CA PRO A 473 8.27 16.94 17.17
C PRO A 473 7.17 16.80 18.22
N GLU A 474 6.47 17.89 18.57
CA GLU A 474 5.34 17.81 19.52
C GLU A 474 4.14 17.11 18.91
N ILE A 475 3.84 17.38 17.64
CA ILE A 475 2.76 16.73 16.88
C ILE A 475 3.02 15.22 16.80
N THR A 476 4.22 14.82 16.38
CA THR A 476 4.61 13.40 16.28
C THR A 476 4.62 12.72 17.65
N ALA A 477 5.02 13.41 18.71
CA ALA A 477 4.94 12.89 20.07
C ALA A 477 3.50 12.67 20.54
N ALA A 478 2.56 13.56 20.19
CA ALA A 478 1.13 13.36 20.49
C ALA A 478 0.55 12.14 19.75
N ILE A 479 0.93 11.95 18.48
CA ILE A 479 0.56 10.77 17.69
C ILE A 479 1.07 9.49 18.34
N ARG A 480 2.35 9.44 18.73
CA ARG A 480 2.95 8.28 19.42
C ARG A 480 2.29 8.00 20.78
N ARG A 481 1.79 9.03 21.48
CA ARG A 481 1.02 8.88 22.73
C ARG A 481 -0.44 8.46 22.52
N ARG A 482 -0.89 8.33 21.27
CA ARG A 482 -2.30 8.05 20.92
C ARG A 482 -3.27 9.09 21.47
N ASP A 483 -2.89 10.37 21.36
CA ASP A 483 -3.68 11.52 21.82
C ASP A 483 -4.20 12.35 20.64
N PRO A 484 -5.40 12.01 20.11
CA PRO A 484 -5.94 12.64 18.91
C PRO A 484 -6.30 14.11 19.11
N GLU A 485 -6.72 14.50 20.31
CA GLU A 485 -7.08 15.88 20.60
C GLU A 485 -5.83 16.76 20.72
N ALA A 486 -4.76 16.26 21.35
CA ALA A 486 -3.49 16.98 21.37
C ALA A 486 -2.86 17.09 19.98
N ALA A 487 -2.85 16.01 19.19
CA ALA A 487 -2.33 16.04 17.82
C ALA A 487 -3.08 17.04 16.93
N LEU A 488 -4.41 17.08 17.06
CA LEU A 488 -5.26 18.02 16.33
C LEU A 488 -5.00 19.47 16.77
N ALA A 489 -4.93 19.73 18.08
CA ALA A 489 -4.69 21.08 18.61
C ALA A 489 -3.29 21.61 18.25
N LEU A 490 -2.25 20.76 18.31
CA LEU A 490 -0.88 21.12 17.91
C LEU A 490 -0.80 21.36 16.40
N GLY A 491 -1.41 20.47 15.61
CA GLY A 491 -1.46 20.59 14.16
C GLY A 491 -2.14 21.88 13.70
N ALA A 492 -3.27 22.24 14.32
CA ALA A 492 -4.00 23.47 13.98
C ALA A 492 -3.16 24.74 14.21
N ARG A 493 -2.37 24.77 15.29
CA ARG A 493 -1.45 25.89 15.57
C ARG A 493 -0.29 25.92 14.59
N TYR A 494 0.34 24.78 14.36
CA TYR A 494 1.46 24.68 13.42
C TYR A 494 1.07 25.14 12.01
N LEU A 495 -0.06 24.64 11.50
CA LEU A 495 -0.56 24.98 10.16
C LEU A 495 -0.97 26.45 10.05
N ALA A 496 -1.45 27.08 11.13
CA ALA A 496 -1.76 28.51 11.13
C ALA A 496 -0.50 29.38 10.94
N ASP A 497 0.63 28.96 11.52
CA ASP A 497 1.88 29.70 11.49
C ASP A 497 2.75 29.39 10.25
N HIS A 498 2.79 28.11 9.83
CA HIS A 498 3.75 27.60 8.83
C HIS A 498 3.08 27.09 7.55
N GLY A 499 1.76 26.86 7.58
CA GLY A 499 1.09 26.05 6.56
C GLY A 499 1.60 24.60 6.53
N PRO A 500 1.23 23.83 5.50
CA PRO A 500 1.66 22.44 5.35
C PRO A 500 3.03 22.36 4.68
N ASP A 501 4.07 22.80 5.38
CA ASP A 501 5.45 22.81 4.87
C ASP A 501 6.06 21.40 4.74
N ASP A 502 7.22 21.33 4.09
CA ASP A 502 7.91 20.05 3.86
C ASP A 502 8.26 19.34 5.16
N ALA A 503 8.60 20.07 6.23
CA ALA A 503 8.92 19.48 7.52
C ALA A 503 7.75 18.67 8.09
N LEU A 504 6.53 19.23 8.07
CA LEU A 504 5.34 18.50 8.49
C LEU A 504 5.04 17.33 7.55
N ARG A 505 5.03 17.56 6.23
CA ARG A 505 4.76 16.51 5.22
C ARG A 505 5.68 15.31 5.38
N HIS A 506 6.97 15.58 5.61
CA HIS A 506 7.98 14.57 5.85
C HIS A 506 7.68 13.74 7.10
N ALA A 507 7.33 14.38 8.21
CA ALA A 507 6.93 13.65 9.41
C ALA A 507 5.67 12.81 9.19
N LEU A 508 4.66 13.32 8.46
CA LEU A 508 3.43 12.58 8.15
C LEU A 508 3.70 11.35 7.28
N ALA A 509 4.67 11.42 6.37
CA ALA A 509 5.08 10.30 5.52
C ALA A 509 5.89 9.24 6.28
N ASP A 510 6.73 9.66 7.23
CA ASP A 510 7.60 8.76 7.99
C ASP A 510 6.83 8.04 9.11
N LEU A 511 5.86 8.71 9.72
CA LEU A 511 5.10 8.20 10.87
C LEU A 511 4.50 6.80 10.66
N PRO A 512 3.80 6.48 9.55
CA PRO A 512 3.28 5.13 9.31
C PRO A 512 4.35 4.05 9.25
N LEU A 513 5.61 4.41 9.01
CA LEU A 513 6.73 3.49 8.83
C LEU A 513 7.48 3.19 10.15
N GLU A 514 7.31 4.01 11.19
CA GLU A 514 8.05 3.91 12.47
C GLU A 514 7.33 3.04 13.54
N ASP A 515 6.57 2.04 13.10
CA ASP A 515 5.82 1.09 13.95
C ASP A 515 4.80 1.69 14.96
N PRO A 516 4.09 2.81 14.71
CA PRO A 516 3.00 3.17 15.63
C PRO A 516 1.88 2.11 15.57
N TYR A 517 1.62 1.52 14.40
CA TYR A 517 0.49 0.60 14.19
C TYR A 517 0.93 -0.86 14.23
N THR A 518 0.11 -1.72 14.81
CA THR A 518 0.40 -3.16 14.96
C THR A 518 -0.18 -4.03 13.85
N ARG A 519 -1.02 -3.47 12.98
CA ARG A 519 -1.71 -4.22 11.90
C ARG A 519 -1.34 -3.68 10.52
N PRO A 520 -0.88 -4.52 9.57
CA PRO A 520 -0.46 -4.08 8.24
C PRO A 520 -1.55 -3.31 7.48
N ILE A 521 -2.82 -3.70 7.65
CA ILE A 521 -3.95 -3.02 7.03
C ILE A 521 -4.11 -1.55 7.50
N VAL A 522 -3.80 -1.27 8.77
CA VAL A 522 -3.88 0.09 9.33
C VAL A 522 -2.72 0.94 8.80
N VAL A 523 -1.51 0.36 8.70
CA VAL A 523 -0.36 1.00 8.06
C VAL A 523 -0.69 1.37 6.62
N ALA A 524 -1.30 0.44 5.86
CA ALA A 524 -1.73 0.69 4.48
C ALA A 524 -2.68 1.90 4.38
N HIS A 525 -3.65 2.01 5.29
CA HIS A 525 -4.56 3.15 5.32
C HIS A 525 -3.85 4.43 5.72
N ALA A 526 -2.91 4.39 6.67
CA ALA A 526 -2.14 5.56 7.08
C ALA A 526 -1.26 6.10 5.94
N ILE A 527 -0.59 5.22 5.18
CA ILE A 527 0.20 5.61 3.99
C ILE A 527 -0.71 6.27 2.94
N LYS A 528 -1.77 5.56 2.52
CA LYS A 528 -2.72 6.06 1.50
C LYS A 528 -3.35 7.39 1.90
N THR A 529 -3.86 7.47 3.13
CA THR A 529 -4.62 8.63 3.63
C THR A 529 -3.71 9.81 3.90
N GLY A 530 -2.50 9.61 4.43
CA GLY A 530 -1.53 10.67 4.66
C GLY A 530 -1.07 11.33 3.36
N ARG A 531 -0.81 10.52 2.32
CA ARG A 531 -0.52 11.01 0.98
C ARG A 531 -1.67 11.85 0.42
N VAL A 532 -2.89 11.29 0.41
CA VAL A 532 -4.09 12.00 -0.07
C VAL A 532 -4.34 13.29 0.71
N ALA A 533 -4.14 13.30 2.02
CA ALA A 533 -4.30 14.50 2.84
C ALA A 533 -3.35 15.64 2.41
N CYS A 534 -2.08 15.32 2.12
CA CYS A 534 -1.12 16.32 1.63
C CYS A 534 -1.50 16.83 0.24
N GLU A 535 -1.80 15.92 -0.70
CA GLU A 535 -2.19 16.28 -2.07
C GLU A 535 -3.49 17.12 -2.11
N LEU A 536 -4.47 16.78 -1.27
CA LEU A 536 -5.73 17.50 -1.18
C LEU A 536 -5.55 18.87 -0.50
N ALA A 537 -4.69 18.98 0.51
CA ALA A 537 -4.36 20.27 1.13
C ALA A 537 -3.77 21.25 0.10
N ASP A 538 -2.93 20.77 -0.83
CA ASP A 538 -2.41 21.57 -1.94
C ASP A 538 -3.51 22.09 -2.85
N ARG A 539 -4.46 21.22 -3.22
CA ARG A 539 -5.58 21.58 -4.11
C ARG A 539 -6.63 22.48 -3.43
N LEU A 540 -6.66 22.49 -2.09
CA LEU A 540 -7.56 23.32 -1.27
C LEU A 540 -6.89 24.58 -0.71
N ARG A 541 -5.62 24.86 -1.02
CA ARG A 541 -4.79 25.90 -0.40
C ARG A 541 -5.42 27.30 -0.33
N ASP A 542 -6.23 27.66 -1.33
CA ASP A 542 -6.87 28.98 -1.45
C ASP A 542 -8.36 28.93 -1.02
N THR A 543 -8.71 27.99 -0.14
CA THR A 543 -10.08 27.76 0.34
C THR A 543 -10.13 27.73 1.88
N PRO A 544 -11.32 27.90 2.49
CA PRO A 544 -11.47 27.76 3.95
C PRO A 544 -11.10 26.38 4.51
N TRP A 545 -11.01 25.35 3.66
CA TRP A 545 -10.74 23.96 4.06
C TRP A 545 -9.27 23.56 3.84
N ALA A 546 -8.38 24.50 3.54
CA ALA A 546 -6.97 24.22 3.18
C ALA A 546 -6.25 23.28 4.17
N HIS A 547 -6.57 23.39 5.47
CA HIS A 547 -5.89 22.65 6.53
C HIS A 547 -6.63 21.36 6.94
N ASP A 548 -7.91 21.24 6.59
CA ASP A 548 -8.78 20.15 7.08
C ASP A 548 -8.27 18.75 6.74
N PRO A 549 -7.75 18.45 5.53
CA PRO A 549 -7.25 17.12 5.21
C PRO A 549 -6.10 16.67 6.11
N ILE A 550 -5.16 17.56 6.40
CA ILE A 550 -4.01 17.25 7.26
C ILE A 550 -4.46 17.11 8.72
N LEU A 551 -5.33 18.00 9.21
CA LEU A 551 -5.90 17.90 10.56
C LEU A 551 -6.69 16.60 10.74
N ALA A 552 -7.48 16.20 9.73
CA ALA A 552 -8.18 14.94 9.68
C ALA A 552 -7.22 13.74 9.79
N PHE A 553 -6.13 13.76 9.02
CA PHE A 553 -5.11 12.71 9.07
C PHE A 553 -4.39 12.66 10.42
N LEU A 554 -4.01 13.80 11.01
CA LEU A 554 -3.39 13.87 12.33
C LEU A 554 -4.26 13.22 13.41
N ARG A 555 -5.57 13.51 13.38
CA ARG A 555 -6.54 12.93 14.31
C ARG A 555 -6.67 11.42 14.14
N PHE A 556 -6.73 10.93 12.89
CA PHE A 556 -6.72 9.50 12.58
C PHE A 556 -5.42 8.83 13.05
N ALA A 557 -4.27 9.42 12.73
CA ALA A 557 -2.97 8.85 13.04
C ALA A 557 -2.73 8.74 14.55
N ALA A 558 -3.23 9.69 15.32
CA ALA A 558 -3.17 9.69 16.78
C ALA A 558 -4.29 8.87 17.45
N ALA A 559 -5.23 8.29 16.70
CA ALA A 559 -6.31 7.52 17.32
C ALA A 559 -5.76 6.26 18.01
N PRO A 560 -6.35 5.83 19.13
CA PRO A 560 -5.89 4.67 19.89
C PRO A 560 -6.10 3.32 19.19
N LEU A 561 -6.83 3.28 18.05
CA LEU A 561 -6.99 2.15 17.12
C LEU A 561 -7.03 0.79 17.84
N ARG A 562 -8.10 0.58 18.62
CA ARG A 562 -8.21 -0.56 19.55
C ARG A 562 -8.64 -1.84 18.84
N GLU A 563 -8.19 -2.99 19.35
CA GLU A 563 -8.59 -4.29 18.83
C GLU A 563 -10.01 -4.69 19.28
N ARG A 564 -10.75 -5.38 18.40
CA ARG A 564 -12.14 -5.80 18.66
C ARG A 564 -12.22 -6.80 19.83
N PRO A 565 -13.15 -6.63 20.79
CA PRO A 565 -13.28 -7.51 21.96
C PRO A 565 -13.91 -8.87 21.62
N VAL A 566 -13.08 -9.92 21.54
CA VAL A 566 -13.48 -11.30 21.16
C VAL A 566 -14.65 -11.86 22.00
N ALA A 567 -14.64 -11.64 23.32
CA ALA A 567 -15.69 -12.16 24.20
C ALA A 567 -17.07 -11.60 23.83
N GLN A 568 -17.14 -10.32 23.48
CA GLN A 568 -18.40 -9.68 23.11
C GLN A 568 -18.94 -10.19 21.77
N LEU A 569 -18.07 -10.43 20.78
CA LEU A 569 -18.46 -11.05 19.52
C LEU A 569 -19.08 -12.44 19.73
N VAL A 570 -18.51 -13.26 20.63
CA VAL A 570 -19.08 -14.57 20.98
C VAL A 570 -20.45 -14.43 21.64
N HIS A 571 -20.62 -13.43 22.53
CA HIS A 571 -21.92 -13.17 23.15
C HIS A 571 -22.97 -12.69 22.14
N GLU A 572 -22.61 -11.82 21.20
CA GLU A 572 -23.51 -11.33 20.14
C GLU A 572 -23.87 -12.45 19.16
N ALA A 573 -22.90 -13.23 18.70
CA ALA A 573 -23.13 -14.41 17.87
C ALA A 573 -24.06 -15.41 18.57
N ARG A 574 -23.88 -15.64 19.88
CA ARG A 574 -24.76 -16.51 20.65
C ARG A 574 -26.19 -15.95 20.76
N ARG A 575 -26.36 -14.64 20.96
CA ARG A 575 -27.70 -14.02 20.97
C ARG A 575 -28.41 -14.18 19.62
N LEU A 576 -27.68 -14.05 18.52
CA LEU A 576 -28.23 -14.29 17.18
C LEU A 576 -28.59 -15.77 16.98
N VAL A 577 -27.61 -16.66 17.16
CA VAL A 577 -27.73 -18.08 16.78
C VAL A 577 -28.60 -18.88 17.75
N VAL A 578 -28.54 -18.59 19.05
CA VAL A 578 -29.23 -19.37 20.09
C VAL A 578 -30.54 -18.71 20.51
N GLU A 579 -30.57 -17.37 20.61
CA GLU A 579 -31.75 -16.64 21.10
C GLU A 579 -32.63 -16.09 19.96
N GLY A 580 -32.20 -16.22 18.70
CA GLY A 580 -32.91 -15.66 17.54
C GLY A 580 -32.96 -14.13 17.53
N LYS A 581 -32.12 -13.46 18.34
CA LYS A 581 -32.12 -12.00 18.46
C LYS A 581 -31.11 -11.42 17.49
N VAL A 582 -31.62 -10.82 16.43
CA VAL A 582 -30.81 -10.07 15.46
C VAL A 582 -30.10 -8.91 16.16
N PRO A 583 -28.79 -8.69 15.93
CA PRO A 583 -28.08 -7.53 16.43
C PRO A 583 -28.81 -6.23 16.07
N ARG A 584 -28.91 -5.30 17.02
CA ARG A 584 -29.59 -4.00 16.81
C ARG A 584 -28.97 -3.15 15.69
N SER A 585 -27.75 -3.45 15.25
CA SER A 585 -27.11 -2.80 14.11
C SER A 585 -27.70 -3.21 12.75
N LEU A 586 -28.53 -4.26 12.70
CA LEU A 586 -29.21 -4.75 11.50
C LEU A 586 -30.73 -4.50 11.53
N THR A 587 -31.22 -3.74 12.52
CA THR A 587 -32.64 -3.34 12.69
C THR A 587 -32.73 -1.83 12.81
#